data_AF-A0A2E8KA70-F1
#
_entry.id   AF-A0A2E8KA70-F1
#
_cell.length_a   1.000
_cell.length_b   1.000
_cell.length_c   1.000
_cell.angle_alpha   90.00
_cell.angle_beta   90.00
_cell.angle_gamma   90.00
#
_symmetry.space_group_name_H-M   'P 1'
#
loop_
_entity.id
_entity.type
_entity.pdbx_description
1 polymer ?
#
loop_
_entity_poly.entity_id
_entity_poly.type
_entity_poly.pdbx_seq_one_letter_code
_entity_poly.pdbx_strand_id
1 'polypeptide(L)'
;MALAMDTVQSLLPLVSNALLIACTALILGQRWLPQTLHRISLTVLAFIASLIPFSDLSLAHYLAGLLGNLSITSLVLLGVYMACRCGNISPHETIRTDLNRLYLIVGTASIFLYPSALGFSQFDLYREGYYPIVLAPLVLSIILLGIFRSWFFLSTLLSAVFFGYGLGVFESSNLWDYLMDPLVAIFCLSRLWKAGSSLIHRISDPALQAAAVSFAGSFLLFSVFLSHFNHDAFRYQLTIEDGFTETITAVSLFLVAVICITRLVRLRRHRPLLFLGMIGFVGLAGLFGAGEEISWGQRVFGWETPEALLDYNRQAETGLHNLVVEVNDKKVSINKVIFGTGLALAMLIYLFVMTPLYRQHRARNGPFARLINRLAIPMPKNYQAIGYLIVVACVELLIDSSKRGEMTEFAGSIIFLLNVTFPDNQEIFDIDFEQAVS
;
A
#
# COMPACT_ATOMS: atom_id res chain seq x y z
N MET A 1 -34.47 3.05 7.91
CA MET A 1 -33.11 3.24 7.36
C MET A 1 -32.97 2.55 6.00
N ALA A 2 -33.31 1.26 5.88
CA ALA A 2 -33.31 0.53 4.59
C ALA A 2 -34.09 1.23 3.47
N LEU A 3 -35.38 1.55 3.69
CA LEU A 3 -36.21 2.23 2.67
C LEU A 3 -35.64 3.57 2.17
N ALA A 4 -34.96 4.31 3.05
CA ALA A 4 -34.30 5.56 2.68
C ALA A 4 -33.02 5.32 1.86
N MET A 5 -32.26 4.27 2.20
CA MET A 5 -31.08 3.87 1.43
C MET A 5 -31.48 3.38 0.04
N ASP A 6 -32.51 2.54 -0.07
CA ASP A 6 -33.01 2.04 -1.36
C ASP A 6 -33.44 3.20 -2.28
N THR A 7 -34.12 4.21 -1.71
CA THR A 7 -34.53 5.41 -2.46
C THR A 7 -33.32 6.26 -2.89
N VAL A 8 -32.30 6.38 -2.04
CA VAL A 8 -31.07 7.09 -2.39
C VAL A 8 -30.34 6.36 -3.51
N GLN A 9 -30.16 5.05 -3.37
CA GLN A 9 -29.51 4.18 -4.34
C GLN A 9 -30.17 4.25 -5.72
N SER A 10 -31.50 4.27 -5.78
CA SER A 10 -32.24 4.34 -7.06
C SER A 10 -32.18 5.72 -7.73
N LEU A 11 -32.08 6.80 -6.95
CA LEU A 11 -32.03 8.17 -7.48
C LEU A 11 -30.63 8.64 -7.84
N LEU A 12 -29.60 8.06 -7.23
CA LEU A 12 -28.21 8.49 -7.40
C LEU A 12 -27.66 8.34 -8.83
N PRO A 13 -27.94 7.25 -9.59
CA PRO A 13 -27.54 7.17 -11.00
C PRO A 13 -28.14 8.33 -11.81
N LEU A 14 -29.39 8.68 -11.53
CA LEU A 14 -30.08 9.74 -12.23
C LEU A 14 -29.48 11.11 -11.92
N VAL A 15 -29.28 11.42 -10.64
CA VAL A 15 -28.71 12.70 -10.19
C VAL A 15 -27.26 12.85 -10.66
N SER A 16 -26.45 11.78 -10.58
CA SER A 16 -25.05 11.80 -11.02
C SER A 16 -24.91 12.04 -12.52
N ASN A 17 -25.71 11.36 -13.33
CA ASN A 17 -25.69 11.55 -14.79
C ASN A 17 -26.28 12.89 -15.23
N ALA A 18 -27.30 13.40 -14.53
CA ALA A 18 -27.80 14.77 -14.73
C ALA A 18 -26.71 15.82 -14.43
N LEU A 19 -25.91 15.61 -13.38
CA LEU A 19 -24.77 16.47 -13.03
C LEU A 19 -23.70 16.46 -14.13
N LEU A 20 -23.41 15.29 -14.71
CA LEU A 20 -22.47 15.16 -15.83
C LEU A 20 -22.96 15.89 -17.08
N ILE A 21 -24.25 15.78 -17.43
CA ILE A 21 -24.85 16.52 -18.54
C ILE A 21 -24.73 18.03 -18.29
N ALA A 22 -25.05 18.49 -17.09
CA ALA A 22 -24.94 19.90 -16.71
C ALA A 22 -23.51 20.42 -16.79
N CYS A 23 -22.52 19.65 -16.32
CA CYS A 23 -21.11 19.98 -16.45
C CYS A 23 -20.65 20.01 -17.90
N THR A 24 -21.13 19.09 -18.73
CA THR A 24 -20.81 19.04 -20.17
C THR A 24 -21.37 20.27 -20.89
N ALA A 25 -22.61 20.65 -20.60
CA ALA A 25 -23.20 21.90 -21.12
C ALA A 25 -22.37 23.12 -20.69
N LEU A 26 -21.93 23.16 -19.43
CA LEU A 26 -21.05 24.23 -18.94
C LEU A 26 -19.70 24.25 -19.66
N ILE A 27 -19.08 23.10 -19.92
CA ILE A 27 -17.81 23.00 -20.67
C ILE A 27 -17.94 23.62 -22.06
N LEU A 28 -19.04 23.32 -22.76
CA LEU A 28 -19.31 23.79 -24.13
C LEU A 28 -19.73 25.28 -24.16
N GLY A 29 -20.55 25.71 -23.20
CA GLY A 29 -21.16 27.04 -23.16
C GLY A 29 -20.31 28.12 -22.50
N GLN A 30 -19.41 27.77 -21.56
CA GLN A 30 -18.66 28.75 -20.75
C GLN A 30 -17.88 29.79 -21.57
N ARG A 31 -17.40 29.43 -22.78
CA ARG A 31 -16.65 30.35 -23.65
C ARG A 31 -17.49 31.55 -24.10
N TRP A 32 -18.81 31.40 -24.11
CA TRP A 32 -19.79 32.36 -24.58
C TRP A 32 -20.53 33.07 -23.43
N LEU A 33 -20.29 32.64 -22.19
CA LEU A 33 -21.00 33.09 -20.99
C LEU A 33 -19.99 33.70 -19.99
N PRO A 34 -19.59 34.98 -20.18
CA PRO A 34 -18.58 35.62 -19.33
C PRO A 34 -19.10 35.86 -17.90
N GLN A 35 -20.42 36.01 -17.73
CA GLN A 35 -21.03 36.27 -16.43
C GLN A 35 -21.25 34.98 -15.64
N THR A 36 -20.89 35.01 -14.36
CA THR A 36 -21.06 33.91 -13.43
C THR A 36 -22.51 33.44 -13.31
N LEU A 37 -23.46 34.38 -13.24
CA LEU A 37 -24.88 34.07 -13.18
C LEU A 37 -25.34 33.26 -14.40
N HIS A 38 -24.89 33.60 -15.61
CA HIS A 38 -25.25 32.84 -16.81
C HIS A 38 -24.69 31.41 -16.80
N ARG A 39 -23.47 31.22 -16.29
CA ARG A 39 -22.87 29.88 -16.10
C ARG A 39 -23.67 29.05 -15.10
N ILE A 40 -24.08 29.66 -13.99
CA ILE A 40 -24.95 29.01 -12.99
C ILE A 40 -26.31 28.65 -13.62
N SER A 41 -26.97 29.60 -14.29
CA SER A 41 -28.26 29.38 -14.93
C SER A 41 -28.20 28.26 -15.98
N LEU A 42 -27.17 28.25 -16.84
CA LEU A 42 -26.98 27.17 -17.81
C LEU A 42 -26.85 25.81 -17.11
N THR A 43 -26.05 25.76 -16.05
CA THR A 43 -25.80 24.51 -15.30
C THR A 43 -27.08 24.00 -14.65
N VAL A 44 -27.83 24.87 -13.97
CA VAL A 44 -29.11 24.51 -13.32
C VAL A 44 -30.16 24.12 -14.36
N LEU A 45 -30.30 24.87 -15.45
CA LEU A 45 -31.26 24.56 -16.50
C LEU A 45 -30.93 23.24 -17.20
N ALA A 46 -29.66 22.99 -17.53
CA ALA A 46 -29.24 21.72 -18.13
C ALA A 46 -29.47 20.54 -17.18
N PHE A 47 -29.20 20.71 -15.89
CA PHE A 47 -29.48 19.71 -14.87
C PHE A 47 -30.98 19.38 -14.82
N ILE A 48 -31.84 20.38 -14.65
CA ILE A 48 -33.30 20.18 -14.57
C ILE A 48 -33.82 19.57 -15.88
N ALA A 49 -33.42 20.11 -17.03
CA ALA A 49 -33.85 19.61 -18.34
C ALA A 49 -33.48 18.13 -18.56
N SER A 50 -32.31 17.70 -18.06
CA SER A 50 -31.88 16.30 -18.17
C SER A 50 -32.70 15.31 -17.34
N LEU A 51 -33.43 15.81 -16.34
CA LEU A 51 -34.33 15.03 -15.49
C LEU A 51 -35.76 14.96 -16.03
N ILE A 52 -36.12 15.82 -16.99
CA ILE A 52 -37.46 15.82 -17.59
C ILE A 52 -37.58 14.60 -18.53
N PRO A 53 -38.59 13.72 -18.34
CA PRO A 53 -38.81 12.58 -19.22
C PRO A 53 -39.16 13.02 -20.64
N PHE A 54 -38.57 12.35 -21.63
CA PHE A 54 -38.95 12.45 -23.03
C PHE A 54 -39.12 11.03 -23.58
N SER A 55 -40.33 10.67 -24.01
CA SER A 55 -40.70 9.29 -24.35
C SER A 55 -40.35 8.30 -23.22
N ASP A 56 -41.06 8.42 -22.09
CA ASP A 56 -41.00 7.58 -20.88
C ASP A 56 -39.73 7.66 -20.01
N LEU A 57 -38.57 7.98 -20.58
CA LEU A 57 -37.30 8.12 -19.84
C LEU A 57 -36.68 9.50 -20.02
N SER A 58 -35.97 10.00 -19.01
CA SER A 58 -35.23 11.26 -19.15
C SER A 58 -33.86 11.05 -19.80
N LEU A 59 -33.23 12.11 -20.31
CA LEU A 59 -31.88 12.02 -20.87
C LEU A 59 -30.87 11.44 -19.86
N ALA A 60 -31.00 11.83 -18.60
CA ALA A 60 -30.17 11.29 -17.52
C ALA A 60 -30.42 9.79 -17.27
N HIS A 61 -31.63 9.26 -17.48
CA HIS A 61 -31.89 7.82 -17.42
C HIS A 61 -31.17 7.06 -18.54
N TYR A 62 -31.24 7.55 -19.78
CA TYR A 62 -30.53 6.93 -20.90
C TYR A 62 -29.01 6.90 -20.66
N LEU A 63 -28.46 7.99 -20.15
CA LEU A 63 -27.04 8.07 -19.85
C LEU A 63 -26.65 7.16 -18.67
N ALA A 64 -27.49 7.09 -17.64
CA ALA A 64 -27.31 6.14 -16.53
C ALA A 64 -27.36 4.68 -16.99
N GLY A 65 -28.19 4.34 -17.98
CA GLY A 65 -28.21 3.00 -18.58
C GLY A 65 -26.94 2.66 -19.36
N LEU A 66 -26.27 3.66 -19.94
CA LEU A 66 -25.03 3.47 -20.70
C LEU A 66 -23.78 3.42 -19.80
N LEU A 67 -23.69 4.35 -18.84
CA LEU A 67 -22.49 4.58 -18.03
C LEU A 67 -22.58 3.98 -16.63
N GLY A 68 -23.78 3.63 -16.17
CA GLY A 68 -24.04 3.26 -14.79
C GLY A 68 -23.93 4.46 -13.84
N ASN A 69 -23.56 4.15 -12.60
CA ASN A 69 -23.29 5.14 -11.57
C ASN A 69 -21.93 5.79 -11.80
N LEU A 70 -21.87 7.12 -11.68
CA LEU A 70 -20.59 7.81 -11.58
C LEU A 70 -19.97 7.56 -10.22
N SER A 71 -18.67 7.26 -10.21
CA SER A 71 -17.89 7.11 -8.98
C SER A 71 -17.92 8.35 -8.09
N ILE A 72 -17.64 8.18 -6.80
CA ILE A 72 -17.48 9.32 -5.87
C ILE A 72 -16.38 10.25 -6.38
N THR A 73 -15.32 9.70 -6.96
CA THR A 73 -14.26 10.49 -7.59
C THR A 73 -14.78 11.36 -8.73
N SER A 74 -15.56 10.81 -9.66
CA SER A 74 -16.19 11.60 -10.72
C SER A 74 -17.09 12.71 -10.15
N LEU A 75 -17.94 12.38 -9.17
CA LEU A 75 -18.83 13.35 -8.54
C LEU A 75 -18.06 14.51 -7.89
N VAL A 76 -16.98 14.21 -7.16
CA VAL A 76 -16.14 15.24 -6.55
C VAL A 76 -15.41 16.07 -7.60
N LEU A 77 -14.88 15.47 -8.67
CA LEU A 77 -14.22 16.20 -9.74
C LEU A 77 -15.19 17.11 -10.51
N LEU A 78 -16.41 16.66 -10.79
CA LEU A 78 -17.48 17.48 -11.37
C LEU A 78 -17.86 18.63 -10.43
N GLY A 79 -17.99 18.36 -9.13
CA GLY A 79 -18.24 19.38 -8.10
C GLY A 79 -17.15 20.44 -8.03
N VAL A 80 -15.87 20.04 -8.04
CA VAL A 80 -14.72 20.96 -8.09
C VAL A 80 -14.74 21.77 -9.38
N TYR A 81 -15.02 21.14 -10.52
CA TYR A 81 -15.13 21.84 -11.80
C TYR A 81 -16.24 22.90 -11.76
N MET A 82 -17.43 22.56 -11.27
CA MET A 82 -18.53 23.50 -11.10
C MET A 82 -18.17 24.63 -10.14
N ALA A 83 -17.59 24.33 -8.98
CA ALA A 83 -17.18 25.35 -8.02
C ALA A 83 -16.17 26.34 -8.61
N CYS A 84 -15.21 25.85 -9.41
CA CYS A 84 -14.25 26.71 -10.07
C CYS A 84 -14.88 27.59 -11.16
N ARG A 85 -15.79 27.04 -11.97
CA ARG A 85 -16.39 27.75 -13.10
C ARG A 85 -17.55 28.66 -12.71
N CYS A 86 -18.40 28.22 -11.79
CA CYS A 86 -19.54 28.97 -11.28
C CYS A 86 -19.21 29.82 -10.04
N GLY A 87 -18.12 29.54 -9.33
CA GLY A 87 -17.64 30.38 -8.22
C GLY A 87 -16.54 31.36 -8.63
N ASN A 88 -15.99 31.22 -9.85
CA ASN A 88 -14.77 31.91 -10.29
C ASN A 88 -13.58 31.70 -9.34
N ILE A 89 -13.57 30.56 -8.64
CA ILE A 89 -12.52 30.17 -7.69
C ILE A 89 -11.44 29.43 -8.45
N SER A 90 -10.19 29.87 -8.35
CA SER A 90 -9.07 29.07 -8.84
C SER A 90 -8.70 28.02 -7.78
N PRO A 91 -8.51 26.75 -8.16
CA PRO A 91 -8.11 25.74 -7.20
C PRO A 91 -6.72 26.10 -6.69
N HIS A 92 -6.60 26.16 -5.36
CA HIS A 92 -5.34 26.43 -4.68
C HIS A 92 -4.25 25.44 -5.17
N GLU A 93 -3.00 25.86 -5.15
CA GLU A 93 -1.88 25.07 -5.67
C GLU A 93 -1.82 23.67 -5.03
N THR A 94 -2.12 23.58 -3.73
CA THR A 94 -2.20 22.30 -2.99
C THR A 94 -3.21 21.33 -3.61
N ILE A 95 -4.43 21.79 -3.92
CA ILE A 95 -5.47 20.98 -4.59
C ILE A 95 -4.98 20.52 -5.96
N ARG A 96 -4.30 21.39 -6.72
CA ARG A 96 -3.73 21.02 -8.03
C ARG A 96 -2.69 19.92 -7.92
N THR A 97 -1.82 19.97 -6.92
CA THR A 97 -0.84 18.90 -6.69
C THR A 97 -1.50 17.58 -6.29
N ASP A 98 -2.55 17.63 -5.47
CA ASP A 98 -3.31 16.44 -5.06
C ASP A 98 -4.08 15.82 -6.23
N LEU A 99 -4.62 16.65 -7.13
CA LEU A 99 -5.23 16.19 -8.38
C LEU A 99 -4.21 15.47 -9.28
N ASN A 100 -2.98 15.97 -9.39
CA ASN A 100 -1.94 15.26 -10.15
C ASN A 100 -1.60 13.89 -9.55
N ARG A 101 -1.61 13.77 -8.21
CA ARG A 101 -1.43 12.48 -7.52
C ARG A 101 -2.60 11.54 -7.79
N LEU A 102 -3.83 12.05 -7.73
CA LEU A 102 -5.03 11.30 -8.09
C LEU A 102 -4.94 10.76 -9.52
N TYR A 103 -4.54 11.59 -10.49
CA TYR A 103 -4.39 11.17 -11.89
C TYR A 103 -3.34 10.07 -12.05
N LEU A 104 -2.25 10.15 -11.29
CA LEU A 104 -1.22 9.09 -11.28
C LEU A 104 -1.79 7.79 -10.71
N ILE A 105 -2.46 7.85 -9.55
CA ILE A 105 -3.00 6.67 -8.86
C ILE A 105 -4.10 6.00 -9.68
N VAL A 106 -5.15 6.75 -10.03
CA VAL A 106 -6.30 6.23 -10.80
C VAL A 106 -5.88 5.87 -12.22
N GLY A 107 -5.05 6.68 -12.87
CA GLY A 107 -4.55 6.40 -14.21
C GLY A 107 -3.72 5.13 -14.25
N THR A 108 -2.78 4.95 -13.32
CA THR A 108 -1.95 3.73 -13.24
C THR A 108 -2.82 2.52 -12.90
N ALA A 109 -3.72 2.62 -11.92
CA ALA A 109 -4.64 1.54 -11.58
C ALA A 109 -5.51 1.13 -12.78
N SER A 110 -5.99 2.10 -13.57
CA SER A 110 -6.81 1.85 -14.77
C SER A 110 -6.07 1.06 -15.85
N ILE A 111 -4.75 1.21 -15.98
CA ILE A 111 -3.93 0.45 -16.96
C ILE A 111 -3.99 -1.05 -16.68
N PHE A 112 -4.07 -1.45 -15.41
CA PHE A 112 -4.10 -2.85 -15.02
C PHE A 112 -5.52 -3.36 -14.82
N LEU A 113 -6.38 -2.55 -14.21
CA LEU A 113 -7.74 -2.93 -13.82
C LEU A 113 -8.60 -3.32 -15.03
N TYR A 114 -8.79 -2.42 -16.00
CA TYR A 114 -9.72 -2.67 -17.11
C TYR A 114 -9.27 -3.80 -18.04
N PRO A 115 -7.99 -3.91 -18.45
CA PRO A 115 -7.55 -5.08 -19.23
C PRO A 115 -7.72 -6.39 -18.46
N SER A 116 -7.47 -6.40 -17.15
CA SER A 116 -7.68 -7.59 -16.32
C SER A 116 -9.16 -8.02 -16.29
N ALA A 117 -10.08 -7.06 -16.14
CA ALA A 117 -11.52 -7.30 -16.14
C ALA A 117 -12.06 -7.77 -17.52
N LEU A 118 -11.40 -7.36 -18.61
CA LEU A 118 -11.71 -7.80 -19.98
C LEU A 118 -11.15 -9.20 -20.31
N GLY A 119 -10.43 -9.84 -19.38
CA GLY A 119 -9.87 -11.19 -19.57
C GLY A 119 -8.52 -11.24 -20.28
N PHE A 120 -7.77 -10.11 -20.37
CA PHE A 120 -6.41 -10.11 -20.90
C PHE A 120 -5.37 -10.70 -19.94
N SER A 121 -5.75 -10.98 -18.69
CA SER A 121 -4.92 -11.58 -17.65
C SER A 121 -5.65 -12.77 -17.03
N GLN A 122 -4.89 -13.72 -16.47
CA GLN A 122 -5.45 -14.79 -15.63
C GLN A 122 -5.94 -14.28 -14.28
N PHE A 123 -5.44 -13.13 -13.83
CA PHE A 123 -5.86 -12.44 -12.62
C PHE A 123 -6.90 -11.38 -12.98
N ASP A 124 -8.05 -11.40 -12.31
CA ASP A 124 -9.09 -10.37 -12.40
C ASP A 124 -8.99 -9.42 -11.20
N LEU A 125 -8.39 -8.24 -11.41
CA LEU A 125 -8.23 -7.24 -10.35
C LEU A 125 -9.55 -6.55 -9.99
N TYR A 126 -10.55 -6.58 -10.87
CA TYR A 126 -11.84 -5.97 -10.59
C TYR A 126 -12.62 -6.78 -9.56
N ARG A 127 -12.43 -8.11 -9.57
CA ARG A 127 -13.00 -9.01 -8.56
C ARG A 127 -12.61 -8.67 -7.12
N GLU A 128 -11.39 -8.19 -6.92
CA GLU A 128 -10.90 -7.76 -5.59
C GLU A 128 -11.76 -6.65 -4.99
N GLY A 129 -12.47 -5.87 -5.79
CA GLY A 129 -13.32 -4.80 -5.27
C GLY A 129 -14.58 -5.31 -4.57
N TYR A 130 -15.08 -6.53 -4.85
CA TYR A 130 -16.24 -7.11 -4.16
C TYR A 130 -15.91 -7.58 -2.74
N TYR A 131 -14.67 -8.04 -2.52
CA TYR A 131 -14.16 -8.45 -1.22
C TYR A 131 -12.77 -7.84 -1.03
N PRO A 132 -12.69 -6.54 -0.68
CA PRO A 132 -11.46 -5.75 -0.79
C PRO A 132 -10.47 -6.01 0.35
N ILE A 133 -10.04 -7.26 0.52
CA ILE A 133 -9.11 -7.65 1.59
C ILE A 133 -7.73 -7.02 1.41
N VAL A 134 -7.28 -6.88 0.17
CA VAL A 134 -6.01 -6.20 -0.18
C VAL A 134 -6.27 -4.74 -0.59
N LEU A 135 -7.33 -4.49 -1.35
CA LEU A 135 -7.62 -3.14 -1.86
C LEU A 135 -7.96 -2.14 -0.75
N ALA A 136 -8.72 -2.55 0.28
CA ALA A 136 -9.09 -1.67 1.38
C ALA A 136 -7.87 -1.13 2.16
N PRO A 137 -6.94 -1.97 2.66
CA PRO A 137 -5.73 -1.47 3.32
C PRO A 137 -4.80 -0.71 2.37
N LEU A 138 -4.79 -1.00 1.06
CA LEU A 138 -4.07 -0.17 0.07
C LEU A 138 -4.62 1.25 -0.01
N VAL A 139 -5.95 1.41 -0.11
CA VAL A 139 -6.60 2.74 -0.10
C VAL A 139 -6.32 3.45 1.23
N LEU A 140 -6.41 2.75 2.35
CA LEU A 140 -6.08 3.29 3.67
C LEU A 140 -4.62 3.76 3.76
N SER A 141 -3.69 3.04 3.13
CA SER A 141 -2.27 3.39 3.09
C SER A 141 -2.05 4.76 2.43
N ILE A 142 -2.75 5.02 1.32
CA ILE A 142 -2.68 6.29 0.60
C ILE A 142 -3.34 7.41 1.43
N ILE A 143 -4.44 7.13 2.14
CA ILE A 143 -5.08 8.09 3.04
C ILE A 143 -4.12 8.49 4.17
N LEU A 144 -3.52 7.52 4.87
CA LEU A 144 -2.60 7.80 5.98
C LEU A 144 -1.35 8.53 5.51
N LEU A 145 -0.78 8.12 4.37
CA LEU A 145 0.35 8.82 3.75
C LEU A 145 -0.03 10.26 3.39
N GLY A 146 -1.20 10.45 2.79
CA GLY A 146 -1.71 11.75 2.40
C GLY A 146 -1.92 12.67 3.61
N ILE A 147 -2.48 12.17 4.71
CA ILE A 147 -2.61 12.94 5.96
C ILE A 147 -1.24 13.35 6.48
N PHE A 148 -0.28 12.42 6.53
CA PHE A 148 1.08 12.69 7.02
C PHE A 148 1.85 13.69 6.14
N ARG A 149 1.54 13.73 4.83
CA ARG A 149 2.20 14.60 3.84
C ARG A 149 1.38 15.84 3.46
N SER A 150 0.27 16.09 4.16
CA SER A 150 -0.66 17.20 3.93
C SER A 150 -1.36 17.20 2.56
N TRP A 151 -1.60 16.02 1.98
CA TRP A 151 -2.41 15.80 0.77
C TRP A 151 -3.90 15.70 1.15
N PHE A 152 -4.41 16.76 1.80
CA PHE A 152 -5.72 16.73 2.45
C PHE A 152 -6.86 16.55 1.45
N PHE A 153 -6.76 17.09 0.23
CA PHE A 153 -7.83 16.94 -0.76
C PHE A 153 -7.92 15.48 -1.22
N LEU A 154 -6.78 14.88 -1.56
CA LEU A 154 -6.72 13.46 -1.95
C LEU A 154 -7.20 12.55 -0.81
N SER A 155 -6.73 12.80 0.41
CA SER A 155 -7.08 11.97 1.58
C SER A 155 -8.56 12.07 1.93
N THR A 156 -9.14 13.26 1.85
CA THR A 156 -10.59 13.47 2.08
C THR A 156 -11.41 12.77 1.00
N LEU A 157 -11.01 12.89 -0.26
CA LEU A 157 -11.67 12.19 -1.37
C LEU A 157 -11.66 10.67 -1.17
N LEU A 158 -10.49 10.09 -0.92
CA LEU A 158 -10.36 8.65 -0.71
C LEU A 158 -11.08 8.18 0.57
N SER A 159 -11.15 9.03 1.60
CA SER A 159 -11.97 8.74 2.78
C SER A 159 -13.45 8.72 2.43
N ALA A 160 -13.94 9.65 1.61
CA ALA A 160 -15.33 9.65 1.13
C ALA A 160 -15.65 8.40 0.29
N VAL A 161 -14.71 7.94 -0.54
CA VAL A 161 -14.80 6.66 -1.26
C VAL A 161 -14.93 5.50 -0.26
N PHE A 162 -14.03 5.42 0.72
CA PHE A 162 -13.97 4.32 1.68
C PHE A 162 -15.21 4.24 2.59
N PHE A 163 -15.65 5.38 3.13
CA PHE A 163 -16.87 5.47 3.94
C PHE A 163 -18.12 5.27 3.09
N GLY A 164 -18.15 5.78 1.86
CA GLY A 164 -19.26 5.57 0.93
C GLY A 164 -19.48 4.08 0.66
N TYR A 165 -18.39 3.34 0.41
CA TYR A 165 -18.42 1.88 0.26
C TYR A 165 -18.91 1.20 1.55
N GLY A 166 -18.33 1.54 2.70
CA GLY A 166 -18.71 0.94 3.99
C GLY A 166 -20.17 1.19 4.40
N LEU A 167 -20.76 2.29 3.95
CA LEU A 167 -22.17 2.63 4.17
C LEU A 167 -23.11 2.06 3.10
N GLY A 168 -22.60 1.48 2.02
CA GLY A 168 -23.40 0.98 0.90
C GLY A 168 -24.17 2.08 0.17
N VAL A 169 -23.54 3.24 -0.09
CA VAL A 169 -24.21 4.40 -0.71
C VAL A 169 -24.67 4.11 -2.14
N PHE A 170 -23.95 3.25 -2.87
CA PHE A 170 -24.30 2.79 -4.21
C PHE A 170 -24.93 1.39 -4.16
N GLU A 171 -25.71 1.05 -5.19
CA GLU A 171 -26.21 -0.33 -5.40
C GLU A 171 -25.07 -1.34 -5.61
N SER A 172 -23.95 -0.88 -6.20
CA SER A 172 -22.78 -1.73 -6.37
C SER A 172 -22.13 -2.04 -5.02
N SER A 173 -21.77 -3.30 -4.84
CA SER A 173 -20.97 -3.78 -3.72
C SER A 173 -19.47 -3.88 -4.06
N ASN A 174 -19.00 -3.21 -5.11
CA ASN A 174 -17.61 -3.22 -5.53
C ASN A 174 -16.90 -1.90 -5.21
N LEU A 175 -15.84 -1.94 -4.39
CA LEU A 175 -15.07 -0.75 -3.98
C LEU A 175 -14.44 0.01 -5.16
N TRP A 176 -14.11 -0.67 -6.27
CA TRP A 176 -13.61 0.01 -7.46
C TRP A 176 -14.64 0.99 -8.03
N ASP A 177 -15.93 0.66 -8.01
CA ASP A 177 -16.99 1.51 -8.56
C ASP A 177 -17.19 2.80 -7.75
N TYR A 178 -16.87 2.78 -6.46
CA TYR A 178 -16.84 3.99 -5.63
C TYR A 178 -15.62 4.84 -5.96
N LEU A 179 -14.48 4.22 -6.26
CA LEU A 179 -13.20 4.88 -6.51
C LEU A 179 -13.08 5.43 -7.93
N MET A 180 -13.54 4.70 -8.94
CA MET A 180 -13.40 5.08 -10.34
C MET A 180 -14.51 4.49 -11.22
N ASP A 181 -14.71 5.13 -12.36
CA ASP A 181 -15.62 4.72 -13.42
C ASP A 181 -14.91 4.91 -14.77
N PRO A 182 -15.46 4.43 -15.89
CA PRO A 182 -14.80 4.53 -17.19
C PRO A 182 -14.46 5.98 -17.60
N LEU A 183 -15.27 6.98 -17.21
CA LEU A 183 -15.00 8.37 -17.57
C LEU A 183 -13.79 8.93 -16.83
N VAL A 184 -13.75 8.78 -15.51
CA VAL A 184 -12.59 9.27 -14.73
C VAL A 184 -11.34 8.47 -15.03
N ALA A 185 -11.46 7.18 -15.34
CA ALA A 185 -10.34 6.36 -15.81
C ALA A 185 -9.74 6.92 -17.10
N ILE A 186 -10.54 7.12 -18.14
CA ILE A 186 -10.11 7.71 -19.42
C ILE A 186 -9.53 9.12 -19.20
N PHE A 187 -10.19 9.93 -18.37
CA PHE A 187 -9.72 11.28 -18.05
C PHE A 187 -8.34 11.26 -17.37
N CYS A 188 -8.15 10.44 -16.34
CA CYS A 188 -6.89 10.29 -15.62
C CYS A 188 -5.78 9.75 -16.53
N LEU A 189 -6.08 8.75 -17.38
CA LEU A 189 -5.14 8.23 -18.39
C LEU A 189 -4.66 9.34 -19.33
N SER A 190 -5.55 10.20 -19.82
CA SER A 190 -5.19 11.33 -20.70
C SER A 190 -4.26 12.35 -20.02
N ARG A 191 -4.23 12.38 -18.68
CA ARG A 191 -3.43 13.30 -17.86
C ARG A 191 -2.17 12.63 -17.29
N LEU A 192 -2.04 11.31 -17.41
CA LEU A 192 -1.00 10.51 -16.77
C LEU A 192 0.40 10.97 -17.16
N TRP A 193 0.65 11.23 -18.45
CA TRP A 193 1.96 11.71 -18.92
C TRP A 193 2.38 13.04 -18.25
N LYS A 194 1.46 14.02 -18.21
CA LYS A 194 1.70 15.34 -17.61
C LYS A 194 1.88 15.25 -16.10
N ALA A 195 1.11 14.38 -15.44
CA ALA A 195 1.23 14.13 -14.00
C ALA A 195 2.58 13.45 -13.68
N GLY A 196 2.93 12.40 -14.42
CA GLY A 196 4.17 11.63 -14.25
C GLY A 196 5.42 12.50 -14.42
N SER A 197 5.50 13.30 -15.49
CA SER A 197 6.64 14.18 -15.73
C SER A 197 6.86 15.21 -14.62
N SER A 198 5.79 15.61 -13.92
CA SER A 198 5.88 16.55 -12.80
C SER A 198 6.43 15.93 -11.50
N LEU A 199 6.37 14.59 -11.37
CA LEU A 199 6.60 13.86 -10.12
C LEU A 199 7.84 12.96 -10.13
N ILE A 200 8.29 12.48 -11.30
CA ILE A 200 9.42 11.54 -11.45
C ILE A 200 10.72 12.09 -10.82
N HIS A 201 10.91 13.41 -10.75
CA HIS A 201 12.09 14.02 -10.14
C HIS A 201 11.96 14.34 -8.63
N ARG A 202 10.90 13.86 -7.95
CA ARG A 202 10.53 14.34 -6.59
C ARG A 202 10.24 13.26 -5.55
N ILE A 203 10.63 12.00 -5.75
CA ILE A 203 10.54 11.00 -4.67
C ILE A 203 11.75 11.19 -3.75
N SER A 204 11.51 11.72 -2.55
CA SER A 204 12.55 11.91 -1.53
C SER A 204 12.59 10.72 -0.55
N ASP A 205 13.75 10.47 0.06
CA ASP A 205 13.92 9.41 1.06
C ASP A 205 12.88 9.46 2.19
N PRO A 206 12.51 10.64 2.75
CA PRO A 206 11.46 10.72 3.76
C PRO A 206 10.07 10.34 3.21
N ALA A 207 9.79 10.62 1.94
CA ALA A 207 8.52 10.24 1.32
C ALA A 207 8.42 8.72 1.14
N LEU A 208 9.52 8.06 0.76
CA LEU A 208 9.56 6.60 0.66
C LEU A 208 9.43 5.91 2.04
N GLN A 209 10.13 6.43 3.04
CA GLN A 209 10.01 5.95 4.44
C GLN A 209 8.57 6.10 4.94
N ALA A 210 7.93 7.26 4.72
CA ALA A 210 6.54 7.48 5.10
C ALA A 210 5.58 6.54 4.37
N ALA A 211 5.76 6.33 3.06
CA ALA A 211 4.91 5.45 2.28
C ALA A 211 4.97 3.99 2.78
N ALA A 212 6.18 3.48 3.03
CA ALA A 212 6.37 2.13 3.55
C ALA A 212 5.78 1.94 4.97
N VAL A 213 5.94 2.94 5.85
CA VAL A 213 5.35 2.89 7.21
C VAL A 213 3.83 2.98 7.15
N SER A 214 3.27 3.88 6.32
CA SER A 214 1.82 3.96 6.12
C SER A 214 1.26 2.65 5.56
N PHE A 215 1.97 2.03 4.62
CA PHE A 215 1.59 0.75 4.04
C PHE A 215 1.59 -0.40 5.07
N ALA A 216 2.70 -0.59 5.79
CA ALA A 216 2.77 -1.60 6.86
C ALA A 216 1.71 -1.35 7.96
N GLY A 217 1.55 -0.10 8.39
CA GLY A 217 0.59 0.29 9.42
C GLY A 217 -0.87 0.06 9.01
N SER A 218 -1.25 0.40 7.78
CA SER A 218 -2.62 0.17 7.29
C SER A 218 -2.97 -1.31 7.22
N PHE A 219 -2.05 -2.16 6.75
CA PHE A 219 -2.26 -3.60 6.73
C PHE A 219 -2.34 -4.20 8.13
N LEU A 220 -1.53 -3.71 9.09
CA LEU A 220 -1.65 -4.14 10.50
C LEU A 220 -2.99 -3.72 11.12
N LEU A 221 -3.43 -2.48 10.92
CA LEU A 221 -4.73 -2.01 11.42
C LEU A 221 -5.88 -2.83 10.83
N PHE A 222 -5.82 -3.10 9.53
CA PHE A 222 -6.82 -3.92 8.85
C PHE A 222 -6.77 -5.38 9.30
N SER A 223 -5.59 -5.91 9.61
CA SER A 223 -5.40 -7.25 10.17
C SER A 223 -6.04 -7.38 11.54
N VAL A 224 -5.86 -6.39 12.42
CA VAL A 224 -6.56 -6.34 13.72
C VAL A 224 -8.07 -6.37 13.47
N PHE A 225 -8.59 -5.49 12.62
CA PHE A 225 -10.02 -5.48 12.27
C PHE A 225 -10.51 -6.85 11.78
N LEU A 226 -9.89 -7.44 10.77
CA LEU A 226 -10.32 -8.73 10.23
C LEU A 226 -10.21 -9.85 11.27
N SER A 227 -9.16 -9.85 12.10
CA SER A 227 -8.99 -10.87 13.14
C SER A 227 -10.07 -10.86 14.21
N HIS A 228 -10.85 -9.79 14.37
CA HIS A 228 -11.97 -9.72 15.33
C HIS A 228 -13.34 -9.82 14.68
N PHE A 229 -13.49 -9.30 13.46
CA PHE A 229 -14.79 -9.17 12.81
C PHE A 229 -15.01 -10.15 11.66
N ASN A 230 -13.94 -10.72 11.09
CA ASN A 230 -14.01 -11.67 9.99
C ASN A 230 -12.79 -12.62 9.99
N HIS A 231 -12.77 -13.54 10.95
CA HIS A 231 -11.66 -14.49 11.13
C HIS A 231 -11.34 -15.29 9.86
N ASP A 232 -12.36 -15.64 9.07
CA ASP A 232 -12.17 -16.40 7.84
C ASP A 232 -11.45 -15.58 6.77
N ALA A 233 -11.82 -14.31 6.58
CA ALA A 233 -11.11 -13.43 5.67
C ALA A 233 -9.66 -13.19 6.12
N PHE A 234 -9.42 -13.04 7.43
CA PHE A 234 -8.06 -12.95 7.95
C PHE A 234 -7.23 -14.20 7.61
N ARG A 235 -7.75 -15.38 7.93
CA ARG A 235 -7.00 -16.66 7.84
C ARG A 235 -6.86 -17.19 6.42
N TYR A 236 -7.90 -17.06 5.60
CA TYR A 236 -7.99 -17.73 4.29
C TYR A 236 -7.94 -16.78 3.11
N GLN A 237 -7.85 -15.47 3.33
CA GLN A 237 -7.70 -14.50 2.23
C GLN A 237 -6.49 -13.59 2.45
N LEU A 238 -6.37 -12.96 3.62
CA LEU A 238 -5.24 -12.07 3.89
C LEU A 238 -3.93 -12.83 4.14
N THR A 239 -3.97 -13.87 4.98
CA THR A 239 -2.80 -14.68 5.40
C THR A 239 -2.79 -16.08 4.76
N ILE A 240 -3.31 -16.16 3.54
CA ILE A 240 -3.25 -17.39 2.73
C ILE A 240 -1.82 -17.61 2.22
N GLU A 241 -1.41 -18.88 2.12
CA GLU A 241 -0.17 -19.27 1.46
C GLU A 241 -0.17 -18.80 -0.01
N ASP A 242 0.98 -18.41 -0.52
CA ASP A 242 1.18 -17.73 -1.82
C ASP A 242 0.35 -16.45 -1.97
N GLY A 243 -0.08 -15.89 -0.85
CA GLY A 243 -0.92 -14.71 -0.80
C GLY A 243 -0.16 -13.42 -1.01
N PHE A 244 -0.92 -12.32 -0.94
CA PHE A 244 -0.37 -10.98 -1.04
C PHE A 244 0.66 -10.69 0.05
N THR A 245 0.44 -11.14 1.29
CA THR A 245 1.35 -10.86 2.41
C THR A 245 2.70 -11.54 2.23
N GLU A 246 2.73 -12.84 1.94
CA GLU A 246 3.98 -13.59 1.69
C GLU A 246 4.73 -13.03 0.49
N THR A 247 4.02 -12.69 -0.59
CA THR A 247 4.64 -12.06 -1.77
C THR A 247 5.36 -10.76 -1.40
N ILE A 248 4.76 -9.92 -0.57
CA ILE A 248 5.36 -8.66 -0.12
C ILE A 248 6.50 -8.90 0.88
N THR A 249 6.41 -9.90 1.75
CA THR A 249 7.51 -10.32 2.62
C THR A 249 8.72 -10.74 1.78
N ALA A 250 8.50 -11.62 0.79
CA ALA A 250 9.52 -12.08 -0.13
C ALA A 250 10.17 -10.92 -0.91
N VAL A 251 9.35 -10.01 -1.47
CA VAL A 251 9.85 -8.82 -2.18
C VAL A 251 10.67 -7.93 -1.24
N SER A 252 10.22 -7.70 -0.01
CA SER A 252 10.93 -6.85 0.96
C SER A 252 12.30 -7.43 1.33
N LEU A 253 12.37 -8.75 1.58
CA LEU A 253 13.61 -9.45 1.89
C LEU A 253 14.54 -9.55 0.68
N PHE A 254 13.99 -9.72 -0.52
CA PHE A 254 14.77 -9.68 -1.76
C PHE A 254 15.39 -8.29 -2.00
N LEU A 255 14.63 -7.22 -1.75
CA LEU A 255 15.15 -5.85 -1.84
C LEU A 255 16.27 -5.60 -0.82
N VAL A 256 16.21 -6.19 0.38
CA VAL A 256 17.34 -6.17 1.33
C VAL A 256 18.59 -6.79 0.69
N ALA A 257 18.46 -7.95 0.05
CA ALA A 257 19.58 -8.59 -0.64
C ALA A 257 20.17 -7.69 -1.75
N VAL A 258 19.32 -7.09 -2.58
CA VAL A 258 19.73 -6.15 -3.64
C VAL A 258 20.51 -4.95 -3.08
N ILE A 259 20.03 -4.37 -1.97
CA ILE A 259 20.70 -3.23 -1.32
C ILE A 259 22.06 -3.64 -0.76
N CYS A 260 22.15 -4.80 -0.10
CA CYS A 260 23.41 -5.34 0.40
C CYS A 260 24.41 -5.61 -0.73
N ILE A 261 23.98 -6.23 -1.83
CA ILE A 261 24.82 -6.47 -3.02
C ILE A 261 25.32 -5.15 -3.60
N THR A 262 24.45 -4.15 -3.71
CA THR A 262 24.82 -2.81 -4.21
C THR A 262 25.88 -2.17 -3.32
N ARG A 263 25.73 -2.28 -2.00
CA ARG A 263 26.71 -1.80 -1.02
C ARG A 263 28.04 -2.55 -1.12
N LEU A 264 28.02 -3.88 -1.27
CA LEU A 264 29.23 -4.69 -1.48
C LEU A 264 30.00 -4.21 -2.70
N VAL A 265 29.33 -4.05 -3.85
CA VAL A 265 29.99 -3.63 -5.09
C VAL A 265 30.60 -2.23 -4.95
N ARG A 266 29.89 -1.29 -4.31
CA ARG A 266 30.37 0.09 -4.08
C ARG A 266 31.55 0.14 -3.09
N LEU A 267 31.50 -0.67 -2.03
CA LEU A 267 32.43 -0.57 -0.90
C LEU A 267 33.58 -1.59 -0.94
N ARG A 268 33.58 -2.56 -1.87
CA ARG A 268 34.58 -3.66 -1.94
C ARG A 268 36.05 -3.23 -1.98
N ARG A 269 36.34 -2.01 -2.46
CA ARG A 269 37.71 -1.46 -2.54
C ARG A 269 38.05 -0.50 -1.39
N HIS A 270 37.07 -0.16 -0.56
CA HIS A 270 37.17 0.91 0.44
C HIS A 270 36.97 0.41 1.87
N ARG A 271 36.54 -0.84 2.06
CA ARG A 271 36.19 -1.40 3.38
C ARG A 271 36.89 -2.74 3.64
N PRO A 272 37.19 -3.07 4.91
CA PRO A 272 37.85 -4.33 5.27
C PRO A 272 36.93 -5.53 5.04
N LEU A 273 37.53 -6.72 4.87
CA LEU A 273 36.81 -7.96 4.60
C LEU A 273 35.73 -8.28 5.64
N LEU A 274 35.97 -8.01 6.93
CA LEU A 274 34.96 -8.24 7.97
C LEU A 274 33.69 -7.39 7.74
N PHE A 275 33.85 -6.12 7.41
CA PHE A 275 32.73 -5.21 7.14
C PHE A 275 31.92 -5.68 5.92
N LEU A 276 32.62 -6.05 4.85
CA LEU A 276 32.00 -6.61 3.65
C LEU A 276 31.34 -7.96 3.93
N GLY A 277 31.99 -8.83 4.70
CA GLY A 277 31.47 -10.14 5.09
C GLY A 277 30.15 -10.01 5.86
N MET A 278 30.03 -9.04 6.75
CA MET A 278 28.78 -8.77 7.48
C MET A 278 27.66 -8.26 6.56
N ILE A 279 27.96 -7.36 5.61
CA ILE A 279 26.98 -6.94 4.59
C ILE A 279 26.53 -8.13 3.75
N GLY A 280 27.48 -8.96 3.32
CA GLY A 280 27.20 -10.18 2.55
C GLY A 280 26.35 -11.17 3.33
N PHE A 281 26.62 -11.36 4.62
CA PHE A 281 25.81 -12.21 5.50
C PHE A 281 24.35 -11.72 5.56
N VAL A 282 24.13 -10.42 5.81
CA VAL A 282 22.76 -9.85 5.83
C VAL A 282 22.08 -9.99 4.47
N GLY A 283 22.83 -9.77 3.37
CA GLY A 283 22.29 -9.93 2.01
C GLY A 283 21.89 -11.39 1.70
N LEU A 284 22.72 -12.35 2.10
CA LEU A 284 22.42 -13.78 1.96
C LEU A 284 21.25 -14.22 2.84
N ALA A 285 21.16 -13.71 4.07
CA ALA A 285 20.02 -13.97 4.95
C ALA A 285 18.71 -13.42 4.36
N GLY A 286 18.74 -12.22 3.76
CA GLY A 286 17.59 -11.66 3.04
C GLY A 286 17.20 -12.49 1.82
N LEU A 287 18.18 -12.95 1.02
CA LEU A 287 17.92 -13.82 -0.13
C LEU A 287 17.35 -15.18 0.29
N PHE A 288 17.91 -15.77 1.36
CA PHE A 288 17.43 -17.01 1.94
C PHE A 288 15.99 -16.86 2.42
N GLY A 289 15.68 -15.84 3.23
CA GLY A 289 14.33 -15.57 3.68
C GLY A 289 13.35 -15.34 2.52
N ALA A 290 13.71 -14.52 1.54
CA ALA A 290 12.88 -14.33 0.35
C ALA A 290 12.63 -15.62 -0.42
N GLY A 291 13.63 -16.51 -0.51
CA GLY A 291 13.50 -17.83 -1.11
C GLY A 291 12.54 -18.72 -0.33
N GLU A 292 12.65 -18.75 1.01
CA GLU A 292 11.76 -19.51 1.88
C GLU A 292 10.29 -19.08 1.72
N GLU A 293 10.00 -17.78 1.65
CA GLU A 293 8.63 -17.24 1.47
C GLU A 293 7.95 -17.64 0.15
N ILE A 294 8.73 -17.95 -0.90
CA ILE A 294 8.20 -18.40 -2.21
C ILE A 294 8.51 -19.87 -2.48
N SER A 295 8.88 -20.62 -1.43
CA SER A 295 9.30 -22.02 -1.46
C SER A 295 10.33 -22.30 -2.56
N TRP A 296 11.30 -21.39 -2.69
CA TRP A 296 12.39 -21.37 -3.67
C TRP A 296 11.95 -21.44 -5.14
N GLY A 297 10.69 -21.12 -5.43
CA GLY A 297 10.10 -21.25 -6.76
C GLY A 297 9.68 -22.68 -7.12
N GLN A 298 9.67 -23.62 -6.16
CA GLN A 298 9.25 -25.01 -6.38
C GLN A 298 7.87 -25.09 -7.05
N ARG A 299 6.92 -24.27 -6.60
CA ARG A 299 5.56 -24.23 -7.18
C ARG A 299 5.54 -23.71 -8.62
N VAL A 300 6.44 -22.80 -8.96
CA VAL A 300 6.54 -22.21 -10.30
C VAL A 300 7.20 -23.18 -11.29
N PHE A 301 8.26 -23.86 -10.87
CA PHE A 301 9.02 -24.78 -11.72
C PHE A 301 8.56 -26.24 -11.62
N GLY A 302 7.71 -26.57 -10.66
CA GLY A 302 7.05 -27.86 -10.52
C GLY A 302 7.97 -29.02 -10.18
N TRP A 303 9.11 -28.78 -9.53
CA TRP A 303 9.98 -29.88 -9.10
C TRP A 303 9.48 -30.54 -7.81
N GLU A 304 9.83 -31.81 -7.65
CA GLU A 304 9.43 -32.61 -6.50
C GLU A 304 10.27 -32.30 -5.26
N THR A 305 9.67 -32.51 -4.10
CA THR A 305 10.33 -32.40 -2.80
C THR A 305 11.38 -33.50 -2.65
N PRO A 306 12.60 -33.18 -2.19
CA PRO A 306 13.58 -34.21 -1.87
C PRO A 306 13.04 -35.22 -0.85
N GLU A 307 13.25 -36.53 -1.09
CA GLU A 307 12.76 -37.62 -0.23
C GLU A 307 13.13 -37.42 1.25
N ALA A 308 14.34 -36.90 1.51
CA ALA A 308 14.84 -36.63 2.86
C ALA A 308 14.02 -35.60 3.65
N LEU A 309 13.21 -34.77 2.98
CA LEU A 309 12.39 -33.73 3.62
C LEU A 309 10.91 -34.13 3.74
N LEU A 310 10.44 -35.14 3.00
CA LEU A 310 9.03 -35.54 2.96
C LEU A 310 8.48 -35.92 4.34
N ASP A 311 9.29 -36.62 5.15
CA ASP A 311 8.88 -37.10 6.47
C ASP A 311 8.75 -35.97 7.51
N TYR A 312 9.40 -34.83 7.26
CA TYR A 312 9.52 -33.73 8.22
C TYR A 312 8.90 -32.42 7.73
N ASN A 313 8.48 -32.32 6.46
CA ASN A 313 7.92 -31.10 5.88
C ASN A 313 6.39 -31.22 5.73
N ARG A 314 5.62 -30.32 6.37
CA ARG A 314 4.14 -30.38 6.35
C ARG A 314 3.51 -30.11 4.98
N GLN A 315 4.22 -29.36 4.14
CA GLN A 315 3.69 -28.88 2.86
C GLN A 315 4.41 -29.50 1.67
N ALA A 316 5.25 -30.52 1.92
CA ALA A 316 6.10 -31.14 0.91
C ALA A 316 6.91 -30.09 0.14
N GLU A 317 7.61 -29.21 0.85
CA GLU A 317 8.41 -28.15 0.23
C GLU A 317 9.91 -28.38 0.35
N THR A 318 10.65 -27.77 -0.57
CA THR A 318 12.13 -27.80 -0.63
C THR A 318 12.74 -26.88 0.45
N GLY A 319 11.96 -25.93 0.96
CA GLY A 319 12.36 -24.99 2.02
C GLY A 319 12.37 -25.59 3.43
N LEU A 320 13.03 -24.88 4.33
CA LEU A 320 13.09 -25.18 5.76
C LEU A 320 11.90 -24.61 6.54
N HIS A 321 11.16 -23.66 5.95
CA HIS A 321 10.07 -22.88 6.56
C HIS A 321 8.94 -23.78 7.10
N ASN A 322 8.75 -24.95 6.49
CA ASN A 322 7.68 -25.91 6.81
C ASN A 322 8.13 -27.18 7.56
N LEU A 323 9.37 -27.19 8.05
CA LEU A 323 9.91 -28.33 8.79
C LEU A 323 9.36 -28.46 10.21
N VAL A 324 9.11 -29.70 10.59
CA VAL A 324 8.54 -30.13 11.87
C VAL A 324 9.39 -31.24 12.44
N VAL A 325 9.73 -31.09 13.71
CA VAL A 325 10.43 -32.12 14.48
C VAL A 325 9.55 -32.53 15.64
N GLU A 326 9.51 -33.82 15.90
CA GLU A 326 8.83 -34.35 17.08
C GLU A 326 9.78 -34.30 18.27
N VAL A 327 9.40 -33.53 19.30
CA VAL A 327 10.16 -33.41 20.56
C VAL A 327 9.20 -33.72 21.70
N ASN A 328 9.48 -34.77 22.47
CA ASN A 328 8.64 -35.24 23.57
C ASN A 328 7.17 -35.48 23.15
N ASP A 329 6.95 -36.27 22.09
CA ASP A 329 5.63 -36.60 21.52
C ASP A 329 4.81 -35.38 21.06
N LYS A 330 5.47 -34.23 20.84
CA LYS A 330 4.86 -33.01 20.31
C LYS A 330 5.54 -32.59 19.01
N LYS A 331 4.73 -32.39 17.98
CA LYS A 331 5.17 -31.82 16.69
C LYS A 331 5.48 -30.33 16.84
N VAL A 332 6.76 -29.98 16.87
CA VAL A 332 7.26 -28.60 16.95
C VAL A 332 7.70 -28.14 15.56
N SER A 333 7.16 -27.03 15.07
CA SER A 333 7.67 -26.40 13.86
C SER A 333 9.02 -25.72 14.16
N ILE A 334 10.06 -26.10 13.43
CA ILE A 334 11.40 -25.54 13.59
C ILE A 334 11.36 -24.04 13.34
N ASN A 335 10.64 -23.61 12.30
CA ASN A 335 10.50 -22.21 11.93
C ASN A 335 9.99 -21.37 13.10
N LYS A 336 8.92 -21.83 13.76
CA LYS A 336 8.32 -21.14 14.90
C LYS A 336 9.27 -20.95 16.09
N VAL A 337 10.24 -21.86 16.29
CA VAL A 337 11.21 -21.77 17.39
C VAL A 337 12.40 -20.89 17.02
N ILE A 338 13.03 -21.16 15.86
CA ILE A 338 14.25 -20.47 15.43
C ILE A 338 13.92 -19.04 14.98
N PHE A 339 12.99 -18.88 14.05
CA PHE A 339 12.61 -17.60 13.48
C PHE A 339 11.52 -16.89 14.28
N GLY A 340 10.69 -17.61 15.05
CA GLY A 340 9.75 -16.98 15.97
C GLY A 340 10.41 -16.50 17.27
N THR A 341 10.73 -17.43 18.17
CA THR A 341 11.23 -17.08 19.52
C THR A 341 12.65 -16.51 19.50
N GLY A 342 13.55 -17.10 18.71
CA GLY A 342 14.94 -16.66 18.60
C GLY A 342 15.07 -15.23 18.04
N LEU A 343 14.37 -14.96 16.94
CA LEU A 343 14.36 -13.62 16.33
C LEU A 343 13.73 -12.58 17.24
N ALA A 344 12.64 -12.90 17.95
CA ALA A 344 12.01 -12.00 18.90
C ALA A 344 12.99 -11.59 20.01
N LEU A 345 13.70 -12.55 20.61
CA LEU A 345 14.72 -12.27 21.62
C LEU A 345 15.86 -11.42 21.06
N ALA A 346 16.36 -11.75 19.85
CA ALA A 346 17.40 -10.97 19.19
C ALA A 346 16.93 -9.53 18.91
N MET A 347 15.68 -9.33 18.50
CA MET A 347 15.06 -8.02 18.31
C MET A 347 14.94 -7.23 19.61
N LEU A 348 14.55 -7.87 20.72
CA LEU A 348 14.51 -7.22 22.02
C LEU A 348 15.91 -6.75 22.45
N ILE A 349 16.93 -7.60 22.31
CA ILE A 349 18.33 -7.23 22.59
C ILE A 349 18.75 -6.08 21.69
N TYR A 350 18.46 -6.16 20.39
CA TYR A 350 18.82 -5.15 19.41
C TYR A 350 18.18 -3.77 19.72
N LEU A 351 16.90 -3.73 20.07
CA LEU A 351 16.16 -2.49 20.32
C LEU A 351 16.39 -1.93 21.73
N PHE A 352 16.41 -2.76 22.77
CA PHE A 352 16.46 -2.29 24.17
C PHE A 352 17.87 -2.28 24.76
N VAL A 353 18.81 -3.04 24.21
CA VAL A 353 20.19 -3.09 24.70
C VAL A 353 21.14 -2.45 23.70
N MET A 354 21.21 -2.96 22.47
CA MET A 354 22.19 -2.48 21.49
C MET A 354 21.91 -1.03 21.06
N THR A 355 20.67 -0.66 20.80
CA THR A 355 20.33 0.69 20.29
C THR A 355 20.64 1.81 21.29
N PRO A 356 20.23 1.73 22.58
CA PRO A 356 20.59 2.75 23.57
C PRO A 356 22.10 2.81 23.82
N LEU A 357 22.75 1.65 23.97
CA LEU A 357 24.21 1.57 24.19
C LEU A 357 24.99 2.15 23.01
N TYR A 358 24.56 1.86 21.77
CA TYR A 358 25.16 2.40 20.57
C TYR A 358 25.09 3.93 20.57
N ARG A 359 23.91 4.51 20.80
CA ARG A 359 23.72 5.97 20.79
C ARG A 359 24.53 6.67 21.87
N GLN A 360 24.58 6.09 23.08
CA GLN A 360 25.39 6.60 24.17
C GLN A 360 26.89 6.60 23.83
N HIS A 361 27.39 5.52 23.21
CA HIS A 361 28.79 5.42 22.80
C HIS A 361 29.10 6.26 21.56
N ARG A 362 28.17 6.40 20.60
CA ARG A 362 28.34 7.19 19.37
C ARG A 362 28.63 8.66 19.69
N ALA A 363 27.94 9.22 20.68
CA ALA A 363 28.15 10.59 21.14
C ALA A 363 29.58 10.87 21.67
N ARG A 364 30.32 9.82 22.08
CA ARG A 364 31.67 9.91 22.65
C ARG A 364 32.73 9.18 21.83
N ASN A 365 32.40 8.74 20.60
CA ASN A 365 33.24 7.84 19.80
C ASN A 365 33.74 6.60 20.59
N GLY A 366 32.90 6.06 21.45
CA GLY A 366 33.22 4.95 22.33
C GLY A 366 33.45 3.61 21.60
N PRO A 367 34.07 2.62 22.26
CA PRO A 367 34.48 1.35 21.64
C PRO A 367 33.31 0.54 21.07
N PHE A 368 32.16 0.52 21.75
CA PHE A 368 30.99 -0.21 21.29
C PHE A 368 30.43 0.34 19.96
N ALA A 369 30.32 1.67 19.81
CA ALA A 369 29.88 2.27 18.55
C ALA A 369 30.85 1.96 17.40
N ARG A 370 32.17 1.96 17.67
CA ARG A 370 33.19 1.55 16.68
C ARG A 370 33.04 0.09 16.28
N LEU A 371 32.78 -0.82 17.24
CA LEU A 371 32.53 -2.23 16.96
C LEU A 371 31.30 -2.43 16.06
N ILE A 372 30.15 -1.85 16.42
CA ILE A 372 28.89 -1.94 15.66
C ILE A 372 29.10 -1.47 14.22
N ASN A 373 29.74 -0.32 14.06
CA ASN A 373 30.03 0.24 12.75
C ASN A 373 31.06 -0.61 11.96
N ARG A 374 32.07 -1.20 12.62
CA ARG A 374 33.04 -2.11 11.97
C ARG A 374 32.37 -3.39 11.48
N LEU A 375 31.33 -3.85 12.18
CA LEU A 375 30.49 -4.97 11.79
C LEU A 375 29.39 -4.60 10.79
N ALA A 376 29.37 -3.36 10.28
CA ALA A 376 28.38 -2.88 9.32
C ALA A 376 26.91 -3.05 9.79
N ILE A 377 26.68 -3.08 11.11
CA ILE A 377 25.33 -3.30 11.65
C ILE A 377 24.51 -2.02 11.46
N PRO A 378 23.41 -2.05 10.68
CA PRO A 378 22.52 -0.92 10.55
C PRO A 378 21.84 -0.68 11.89
N MET A 379 21.88 0.54 12.41
CA MET A 379 21.21 0.91 13.65
C MET A 379 19.89 1.63 13.36
N PRO A 380 18.83 1.41 14.14
CA PRO A 380 17.51 1.88 13.78
C PRO A 380 17.32 3.35 14.16
N LYS A 381 16.65 4.09 13.28
CA LYS A 381 16.08 5.40 13.60
C LYS A 381 14.95 5.23 14.62
N ASN A 382 14.59 6.32 15.30
CA ASN A 382 13.52 6.29 16.32
C ASN A 382 12.21 5.70 15.81
N TYR A 383 11.76 6.14 14.64
CA TYR A 383 10.50 5.66 14.08
C TYR A 383 10.56 4.18 13.66
N GLN A 384 11.74 3.66 13.29
CA GLN A 384 11.93 2.24 12.96
C GLN A 384 11.88 1.39 14.23
N ALA A 385 12.56 1.82 15.29
CA ALA A 385 12.50 1.18 16.59
C ALA A 385 11.06 1.15 17.15
N ILE A 386 10.37 2.29 17.11
CA ILE A 386 8.95 2.38 17.48
C ILE A 386 8.11 1.49 16.55
N GLY A 387 8.39 1.46 15.25
CA GLY A 387 7.72 0.62 14.27
C GLY A 387 7.78 -0.86 14.63
N TYR A 388 8.96 -1.40 14.94
CA TYR A 388 9.09 -2.78 15.40
C TYR A 388 8.29 -3.07 16.67
N LEU A 389 8.32 -2.14 17.64
CA LEU A 389 7.56 -2.30 18.89
C LEU A 389 6.04 -2.29 18.62
N ILE A 390 5.56 -1.43 17.72
CA ILE A 390 4.16 -1.40 17.30
C ILE A 390 3.79 -2.69 16.58
N VAL A 391 4.62 -3.20 15.67
CA VAL A 391 4.38 -4.48 14.99
C VAL A 391 4.19 -5.59 16.02
N VAL A 392 5.17 -5.78 16.92
CA VAL A 392 5.11 -6.83 17.94
C VAL A 392 3.91 -6.63 18.88
N ALA A 393 3.68 -5.41 19.37
CA ALA A 393 2.57 -5.14 20.28
C ALA A 393 1.21 -5.36 19.60
N CYS A 394 1.02 -4.88 18.37
CA CYS A 394 -0.22 -5.08 17.63
C CYS A 394 -0.47 -6.58 17.36
N VAL A 395 0.54 -7.31 16.89
CA VAL A 395 0.38 -8.73 16.56
C VAL A 395 0.13 -9.56 17.81
N GLU A 396 0.93 -9.38 18.86
CA GLU A 396 0.85 -10.23 20.05
C GLU A 396 -0.31 -9.88 20.98
N LEU A 397 -0.73 -8.60 21.03
CA LEU A 397 -1.77 -8.13 21.96
C LEU A 397 -3.14 -7.94 21.31
N LEU A 398 -3.20 -7.66 20.00
CA LEU A 398 -4.45 -7.26 19.33
C LEU A 398 -4.92 -8.24 18.25
N ILE A 399 -4.06 -9.04 17.63
CA ILE A 399 -4.50 -9.99 16.59
C ILE A 399 -4.88 -11.33 17.23
N ASP A 400 -6.17 -11.67 17.17
CA ASP A 400 -6.70 -12.93 17.69
C ASP A 400 -6.75 -14.03 16.61
N SER A 401 -5.58 -14.61 16.33
CA SER A 401 -5.47 -15.73 15.38
C SER A 401 -4.21 -16.55 15.59
N SER A 402 -4.29 -17.85 15.27
CA SER A 402 -3.11 -18.72 15.24
C SER A 402 -2.12 -18.36 14.11
N LYS A 403 -2.59 -17.67 13.07
CA LYS A 403 -1.79 -17.17 11.93
C LYS A 403 -1.24 -15.75 12.14
N ARG A 404 -1.26 -15.22 13.37
CA ARG A 404 -0.78 -13.85 13.65
C ARG A 404 0.70 -13.63 13.27
N GLY A 405 1.52 -14.70 13.30
CA GLY A 405 2.95 -14.65 12.95
C GLY A 405 3.21 -14.10 11.55
N GLU A 406 2.36 -14.43 10.57
CA GLU A 406 2.44 -13.92 9.19
C GLU A 406 2.48 -12.39 9.14
N MET A 407 1.73 -11.73 10.03
CA MET A 407 1.69 -10.27 10.09
C MET A 407 2.92 -9.65 10.74
N THR A 408 3.60 -10.39 11.63
CA THR A 408 4.92 -10.01 12.15
C THR A 408 5.96 -10.05 11.04
N GLU A 409 5.93 -11.10 10.21
CA GLU A 409 6.87 -11.28 9.09
C GLU A 409 6.62 -10.24 8.00
N PHE A 410 5.36 -10.04 7.60
CA PHE A 410 4.96 -9.01 6.64
C PHE A 410 5.38 -7.59 7.08
N ALA A 411 4.92 -7.12 8.23
CA ALA A 411 5.20 -5.74 8.63
C ALA A 411 6.65 -5.58 9.11
N GLY A 412 7.20 -6.60 9.78
CA GLY A 412 8.58 -6.64 10.23
C GLY A 412 9.59 -6.59 9.09
N SER A 413 9.35 -7.33 7.99
CA SER A 413 10.23 -7.31 6.81
C SER A 413 10.27 -5.93 6.14
N ILE A 414 9.16 -5.19 6.12
CA ILE A 414 9.11 -3.82 5.60
C ILE A 414 9.91 -2.86 6.49
N ILE A 415 9.75 -2.93 7.81
CA ILE A 415 10.54 -2.11 8.74
C ILE A 415 12.02 -2.50 8.68
N PHE A 416 12.34 -3.79 8.47
CA PHE A 416 13.68 -4.29 8.26
C PHE A 416 14.31 -3.77 6.98
N LEU A 417 13.57 -3.78 5.87
CA LEU A 417 13.99 -3.13 4.63
C LEU A 417 14.29 -1.65 4.86
N LEU A 418 13.44 -0.91 5.58
CA LEU A 418 13.70 0.49 5.91
C LEU A 418 14.94 0.68 6.78
N ASN A 419 15.15 -0.18 7.77
CA ASN A 419 16.31 -0.14 8.66
C ASN A 419 17.62 -0.41 7.90
N VAL A 420 17.62 -1.39 7.00
CA VAL A 420 18.77 -1.66 6.13
C VAL A 420 18.98 -0.51 5.16
N THR A 421 17.93 0.04 4.54
CA THR A 421 18.04 1.08 3.51
C THR A 421 18.46 2.44 4.08
N PHE A 422 17.80 2.86 5.16
CA PHE A 422 17.91 4.18 5.77
C PHE A 422 18.26 4.11 7.27
N PRO A 423 19.40 3.50 7.64
CA PRO A 423 19.79 3.37 9.03
C PRO A 423 20.16 4.74 9.65
N ASP A 424 20.18 4.79 10.98
CA ASP A 424 20.61 5.95 11.76
C ASP A 424 22.11 6.27 11.59
N ASN A 425 22.91 5.25 11.32
CA ASN A 425 24.34 5.32 11.04
C ASN A 425 24.64 5.16 9.55
N GLN A 426 23.83 5.79 8.69
CA GLN A 426 23.94 5.68 7.23
C GLN A 426 25.33 6.07 6.69
N GLU A 427 26.02 7.00 7.35
CA GLU A 427 27.34 7.48 6.95
C GLU A 427 28.38 6.36 6.87
N ILE A 428 28.22 5.25 7.60
CA ILE A 428 29.18 4.12 7.53
C ILE A 428 29.22 3.47 6.15
N PHE A 429 28.18 3.66 5.35
CA PHE A 429 28.04 3.11 4.00
C PHE A 429 28.49 4.10 2.90
N ASP A 430 28.98 5.28 3.28
CA ASP A 430 29.63 6.20 2.35
C ASP A 430 31.09 5.83 2.12
N ILE A 431 31.61 6.16 0.95
CA ILE A 431 33.00 5.83 0.56
C ILE A 431 33.99 6.60 1.42
N ASP A 432 33.69 7.86 1.69
CA ASP A 432 34.60 8.80 2.37
C ASP A 432 34.50 8.76 3.90
N PHE A 433 33.68 7.86 4.46
CA PHE A 433 33.54 7.76 5.90
C PHE A 433 34.77 7.11 6.53
N GLU A 434 35.63 7.94 7.09
CA GLU A 434 36.71 7.57 7.99
C GLU A 434 36.21 7.57 9.43
N GLN A 435 36.30 6.42 10.09
CA GLN A 435 36.19 6.42 11.54
C GLN A 435 37.42 7.09 12.12
N ALA A 436 37.23 8.15 12.91
CA ALA A 436 38.31 8.74 13.69
C ALA A 436 39.03 7.62 14.47
N VAL A 437 40.23 7.28 14.00
CA VAL A 437 41.11 6.32 14.65
C VAL A 437 41.73 7.06 15.82
N SER A 438 41.28 6.78 17.04
CA SER A 438 42.02 7.08 18.26
C SER A 438 42.16 5.80 19.08
#